data_AF-A0A959T1U2-F1
#
_entry.id   AF-A0A959T1U2-F1
#
_cell.length_a   1.000
_cell.length_b   1.000
_cell.length_c   1.000
_cell.angle_alpha   90.00
_cell.angle_beta   90.00
_cell.angle_gamma   90.00
#
_symmetry.space_group_name_H-M   'P 1'
#
loop_
_entity.id
_entity.type
_entity.pdbx_description
1 polymer ?
#
loop_
_entity_poly.entity_id
_entity_poly.type
_entity_poly.pdbx_seq_one_letter_code
_entity_poly.pdbx_strand_id
1 'polypeptide(L)'
;MLSLRITVMLSGLVGCLSLVAQSWCPPGAQWIYDAGSPWITALEQLTYSGDTIVDGYPAQRIDRVYQQTSPMNVVASWNPFFTRTNGDVVWEWNGTEWDTLYWFSA
;
A
#
# COMPACT_ATOMS: atom_id res chain seq x y z
N MET A 1 -44.24 15.85 44.93
CA MET A 1 -43.33 14.87 44.30
C MET A 1 -43.42 15.10 42.79
N LEU A 2 -42.49 15.86 42.21
CA LEU A 2 -42.46 16.18 40.78
C LEU A 2 -41.67 15.09 40.03
N SER A 3 -42.29 14.44 39.04
CA SER A 3 -41.64 13.47 38.16
C SER A 3 -41.12 14.20 36.92
N LEU A 4 -39.79 14.31 36.80
CA LEU A 4 -39.11 14.88 35.65
C LEU A 4 -39.00 13.80 34.56
N ARG A 5 -39.71 13.96 33.44
CA ARG A 5 -39.57 13.10 32.26
C ARG A 5 -38.52 13.69 31.32
N ILE A 6 -37.32 13.13 31.32
CA ILE A 6 -36.26 13.46 30.35
C ILE A 6 -36.59 12.73 29.05
N THR A 7 -37.10 13.47 28.07
CA THR A 7 -37.24 12.99 26.68
C THR A 7 -35.91 13.23 25.99
N VAL A 8 -35.11 12.18 25.80
CA VAL A 8 -33.89 12.26 24.99
C VAL A 8 -34.31 12.27 23.52
N MET A 9 -34.25 13.44 22.89
CA MET A 9 -34.38 13.56 21.44
C MET A 9 -33.19 12.89 20.79
N LEU A 10 -33.45 11.81 20.05
CA LEU A 10 -32.48 11.10 19.22
C LEU A 10 -32.20 11.98 17.97
N SER A 11 -31.42 13.05 18.15
CA SER A 11 -30.97 13.89 17.04
C SER A 11 -29.90 13.13 16.26
N GLY A 12 -30.31 12.62 15.10
CA GLY A 12 -29.47 11.92 14.14
C GLY A 12 -28.31 12.79 13.65
N LEU A 13 -27.13 12.58 14.22
CA LEU A 13 -25.88 12.85 13.55
C LEU A 13 -25.53 11.57 12.77
N VAL A 14 -26.14 11.40 11.59
CA VAL A 14 -25.60 10.44 10.60
C VAL A 14 -24.35 11.10 10.04
N GLY A 15 -23.27 11.01 10.81
CA GLY A 15 -21.94 11.28 10.28
C GLY A 15 -21.70 10.30 9.15
N CYS A 16 -21.43 10.79 7.95
CA CYS A 16 -20.88 9.99 6.87
C CYS A 16 -19.55 9.40 7.34
N LEU A 17 -19.62 8.25 8.01
CA LEU A 17 -18.49 7.35 8.16
C LEU A 17 -18.16 6.92 6.74
N SER A 18 -17.26 7.66 6.09
CA SER A 18 -16.55 7.13 4.94
C SER A 18 -15.74 5.98 5.49
N LEU A 19 -16.30 4.76 5.39
CA LEU A 19 -15.51 3.55 5.46
C LEU A 19 -14.47 3.73 4.36
N VAL A 20 -13.27 4.20 4.71
CA VAL A 20 -12.16 4.23 3.77
C VAL A 20 -11.84 2.75 3.56
N ALA A 21 -12.39 2.19 2.47
CA ALA A 21 -11.91 0.93 1.94
C ALA A 21 -10.38 1.00 1.97
N GLN A 22 -9.73 -0.02 2.54
CA GLN A 22 -8.29 0.00 2.79
C GLN A 22 -7.58 0.42 1.50
N SER A 23 -6.90 1.57 1.53
CA SER A 23 -6.21 2.08 0.35
C SER A 23 -4.85 1.42 0.27
N TRP A 24 -4.69 0.52 -0.70
CA TRP A 24 -3.39 -0.05 -1.02
C TRP A 24 -2.49 1.04 -1.58
N CYS A 25 -1.28 1.16 -1.02
CA CYS A 25 -0.21 1.96 -1.61
C CYS A 25 -0.58 3.45 -1.80
N PRO A 26 -0.87 4.20 -0.72
CA PRO A 26 -1.22 5.61 -0.84
C PRO A 26 -0.02 6.44 -1.36
N PRO A 27 -0.27 7.65 -1.92
CA PRO A 27 0.80 8.52 -2.37
C PRO A 27 1.86 8.78 -1.31
N GLY A 28 3.12 8.53 -1.67
CA GLY A 28 4.28 8.67 -0.78
C GLY A 28 4.56 7.46 0.11
N ALA A 29 3.80 6.36 -0.01
CA ALA A 29 4.09 5.12 0.70
C ALA A 29 5.49 4.59 0.35
N GLN A 30 6.19 4.14 1.39
CA GLN A 30 7.53 3.55 1.29
C GLN A 30 7.62 2.31 2.17
N TRP A 31 8.34 1.32 1.67
CA TRP A 31 8.68 0.10 2.40
C TRP A 31 10.18 -0.07 2.37
N ILE A 32 10.77 -0.36 3.52
CA ILE A 32 12.21 -0.58 3.65
C ILE A 32 12.39 -1.94 4.29
N TYR A 33 13.07 -2.84 3.59
CA TYR A 33 13.36 -4.19 4.02
C TYR A 33 14.86 -4.35 4.29
N ASP A 34 15.21 -5.12 5.32
CA ASP A 34 16.58 -5.62 5.48
C ASP A 34 16.85 -6.65 4.37
N ALA A 35 17.79 -6.33 3.49
CA ALA A 35 18.23 -7.18 2.40
C ALA A 35 19.65 -7.70 2.65
N GLY A 36 20.14 -7.56 3.89
CA GLY A 36 21.47 -7.97 4.31
C GLY A 36 21.62 -9.47 4.50
N SER A 37 22.86 -9.84 4.79
CA SER A 37 23.25 -11.19 5.22
C SER A 37 24.35 -11.05 6.29
N PRO A 38 24.81 -12.14 6.93
CA PRO A 38 25.88 -12.05 7.94
C PRO A 38 27.17 -11.33 7.47
N TRP A 39 27.39 -11.19 6.16
CA TRP A 39 28.59 -10.58 5.57
C TRP A 39 28.31 -9.30 4.80
N ILE A 40 27.03 -8.92 4.64
CA ILE A 40 26.58 -7.82 3.78
C ILE A 40 25.57 -6.98 4.54
N THR A 41 25.80 -5.68 4.64
CA THR A 41 24.79 -4.74 5.16
C THR A 41 24.09 -4.11 3.98
N ALA A 42 22.81 -4.42 3.80
CA ALA A 42 22.02 -3.92 2.69
C ALA A 42 20.55 -3.74 3.07
N LEU A 43 19.89 -2.87 2.32
CA LEU A 43 18.47 -2.57 2.46
C LEU A 43 17.84 -2.42 1.08
N GLU A 44 16.61 -2.85 0.97
CA GLU A 44 15.78 -2.69 -0.21
C GLU A 44 14.66 -1.71 0.12
N GLN A 45 14.59 -0.62 -0.66
CA GLN A 45 13.56 0.40 -0.55
C GLN A 45 12.62 0.30 -1.74
N LEU A 46 11.33 0.16 -1.45
CA LEU A 46 10.23 0.28 -2.40
C LEU A 46 9.53 1.61 -2.17
N THR A 47 9.19 2.33 -3.22
CA THR A 47 8.56 3.65 -3.12
C THR A 47 7.45 3.78 -4.15
N TYR A 48 6.26 4.16 -3.69
CA TYR A 48 5.20 4.59 -4.60
C TYR A 48 5.68 5.80 -5.42
N SER A 49 5.70 5.64 -6.73
CA SER A 49 6.21 6.64 -7.67
C SER A 49 5.11 7.37 -8.44
N GLY A 50 3.88 6.85 -8.42
CA GLY A 50 2.72 7.46 -9.07
C GLY A 50 1.78 6.43 -9.69
N ASP A 51 0.63 6.94 -10.14
CA ASP A 51 -0.34 6.17 -10.91
C ASP A 51 0.08 6.11 -12.38
N THR A 52 -0.22 4.99 -13.05
CA THR A 52 0.05 4.74 -14.46
C THR A 52 -1.02 3.81 -15.05
N ILE A 53 -0.91 3.50 -16.34
CA ILE A 53 -1.71 2.46 -17.00
C ILE A 53 -0.78 1.30 -17.39
N VAL A 54 -1.18 0.07 -17.06
CA VAL A 54 -0.52 -1.17 -17.50
C VAL A 54 -1.60 -2.10 -18.04
N ASP A 55 -1.41 -2.62 -19.26
CA ASP A 55 -2.36 -3.52 -19.91
C ASP A 55 -3.81 -2.98 -19.94
N GLY A 56 -3.96 -1.67 -20.15
CA GLY A 56 -5.26 -1.00 -20.16
C GLY A 56 -5.91 -0.76 -18.80
N TYR A 57 -5.27 -1.17 -17.69
CA TYR A 57 -5.78 -0.96 -16.34
C TYR A 57 -5.02 0.13 -15.59
N PRO A 58 -5.72 0.94 -14.75
CA PRO A 58 -5.07 1.79 -13.77
C PRO A 58 -4.23 0.96 -12.80
N ALA A 59 -3.00 1.41 -12.58
CA ALA A 59 -2.01 0.71 -11.77
C ALA A 59 -1.14 1.71 -10.99
N GLN A 60 -0.68 1.32 -9.81
CA GLN A 60 0.35 2.04 -9.08
C GLN A 60 1.73 1.54 -9.52
N ARG A 61 2.65 2.44 -9.83
CA ARG A 61 4.07 2.12 -10.07
C ARG A 61 4.85 2.22 -8.77
N ILE A 62 5.58 1.17 -8.43
CA ILE A 62 6.45 1.10 -7.25
C ILE A 62 7.88 0.97 -7.72
N ASP A 63 8.69 2.01 -7.52
CA ASP A 63 10.11 1.99 -7.83
C ASP A 63 10.88 1.25 -6.73
N ARG A 64 11.99 0.62 -7.12
CA ARG A 64 12.75 -0.30 -6.26
C ARG A 64 14.23 0.03 -6.29
N VAL A 65 14.81 0.25 -5.12
CA VAL A 65 16.22 0.60 -4.94
C VAL A 65 16.86 -0.33 -3.93
N TYR A 66 17.93 -1.00 -4.33
CA TYR A 66 18.81 -1.75 -3.45
C TYR A 66 19.99 -0.87 -3.04
N GLN A 67 20.28 -0.81 -1.74
CA GLN A 67 21.42 -0.10 -1.19
C GLN A 67 22.22 -1.03 -0.30
N GLN A 68 23.51 -1.16 -0.58
CA GLN A 68 24.47 -1.87 0.24
C GLN A 68 25.50 -0.89 0.77
N THR A 69 25.88 -1.02 2.04
CA THR A 69 26.88 -0.17 2.71
C THR A 69 28.12 -0.93 3.16
N SER A 70 28.05 -2.26 3.24
CA SER A 70 29.17 -3.14 3.59
C SER A 70 29.10 -4.46 2.80
N PRO A 71 30.23 -5.02 2.32
CA PRO A 71 31.61 -4.55 2.50
C PRO A 71 32.00 -3.37 1.60
N MET A 72 31.13 -3.00 0.66
CA MET A 72 31.31 -1.87 -0.24
C MET A 72 29.98 -1.15 -0.46
N ASN A 73 30.06 0.12 -0.83
CA ASN A 73 28.88 0.91 -1.17
C ASN A 73 28.39 0.55 -2.59
N VAL A 74 27.15 0.06 -2.68
CA VAL A 74 26.46 -0.23 -3.94
C VAL A 74 25.07 0.38 -3.88
N VAL A 75 24.67 1.07 -4.94
CA VAL A 75 23.28 1.51 -5.14
C VAL A 75 22.85 1.01 -6.50
N ALA A 76 21.74 0.28 -6.54
CA ALA A 76 21.17 -0.23 -7.78
C ALA A 76 19.68 0.06 -7.83
N SER A 77 19.20 0.56 -8.97
CA SER A 77 17.78 0.64 -9.27
C SER A 77 17.36 -0.62 -10.01
N TRP A 78 16.29 -1.25 -9.54
CA TRP A 78 15.72 -2.44 -10.14
C TRP A 78 14.47 -2.09 -10.94
N ASN A 79 13.98 -3.06 -11.72
CA ASN A 79 12.73 -2.85 -12.45
C ASN A 79 11.59 -2.55 -11.45
N PRO A 80 10.71 -1.60 -11.77
CA PRO A 80 9.59 -1.28 -10.91
C PRO A 80 8.59 -2.44 -10.85
N PHE A 81 7.84 -2.49 -9.77
CA PHE A 81 6.61 -3.27 -9.68
C PHE A 81 5.43 -2.42 -10.12
N PHE A 82 4.39 -3.10 -10.61
CA PHE A 82 3.11 -2.46 -10.87
C PHE A 82 2.04 -3.23 -10.12
N THR A 83 1.28 -2.53 -9.29
CA THR A 83 0.16 -3.11 -8.58
C THR A 83 -1.15 -2.50 -9.04
N ARG A 84 -2.26 -3.19 -8.80
CA ARG A 84 -3.59 -2.60 -8.87
C ARG A 84 -4.48 -3.19 -7.80
N THR A 85 -5.53 -2.47 -7.44
CA THR A 85 -6.57 -2.95 -6.54
C THR A 85 -7.88 -3.11 -7.26
N ASN A 86 -8.60 -4.17 -6.92
CA ASN A 86 -9.99 -4.36 -7.30
C ASN A 86 -10.74 -4.93 -6.10
N GLY A 87 -11.47 -4.06 -5.38
CA GLY A 87 -12.07 -4.41 -4.10
C GLY A 87 -11.01 -4.80 -3.08
N ASP A 88 -11.11 -6.01 -2.55
CA ASP A 88 -10.24 -6.55 -1.48
C ASP A 88 -8.98 -7.26 -2.02
N VAL A 89 -8.80 -7.33 -3.33
CA VAL A 89 -7.67 -8.03 -3.95
C VAL A 89 -6.68 -7.05 -4.53
N VAL A 90 -5.44 -7.20 -4.12
CA VAL A 90 -4.26 -6.55 -4.68
C VAL A 90 -3.65 -7.49 -5.71
N TRP A 91 -3.41 -6.97 -6.90
CA TRP A 91 -2.78 -7.69 -8.00
C TRP A 91 -1.41 -7.08 -8.30
N GLU A 92 -0.47 -7.89 -8.76
CA GLU A 92 0.82 -7.50 -9.28
C GLU A 92 0.91 -7.86 -10.77
N TRP A 93 1.53 -7.00 -11.57
CA TRP A 93 1.84 -7.30 -12.97
C TRP A 93 3.15 -8.08 -13.08
N ASN A 94 3.10 -9.30 -13.62
CA ASN A 94 4.30 -10.13 -13.81
C ASN A 94 5.03 -9.91 -15.15
N GLY A 95 4.55 -8.97 -15.97
CA GLY A 95 5.06 -8.71 -17.31
C GLY A 95 4.13 -9.19 -18.44
N THR A 96 3.25 -10.15 -18.14
CA THR A 96 2.33 -10.76 -19.12
C THR A 96 0.88 -10.76 -18.64
N GLU A 97 0.67 -10.96 -17.34
CA GLU A 97 -0.66 -11.02 -16.73
C GLU A 97 -0.65 -10.46 -15.30
N TRP A 98 -1.86 -10.27 -14.76
CA TRP A 98 -2.06 -9.86 -13.37
C TRP A 98 -2.17 -11.09 -12.47
N ASP A 99 -1.27 -11.21 -11.50
CA ASP A 99 -1.28 -12.25 -10.46
C ASP A 99 -1.74 -11.67 -9.12
N THR A 100 -2.35 -12.49 -8.26
CA THR A 100 -2.83 -12.05 -6.95
C THR A 100 -1.64 -11.87 -6.00
N LEU A 101 -1.39 -10.64 -5.58
CA LEU A 101 -0.36 -10.31 -4.60
C LEU A 101 -0.87 -10.47 -3.17
N TYR A 102 -2.08 -10.00 -2.90
CA TYR A 102 -2.68 -10.04 -1.56
C TYR A 102 -4.21 -10.01 -1.62
N TRP A 103 -4.87 -10.65 -0.67
CA TRP A 103 -6.31 -10.63 -0.53
C TRP A 103 -6.69 -10.31 0.91
N PHE A 104 -7.23 -9.11 1.14
CA PHE A 104 -7.54 -8.58 2.48
C PHE A 104 -8.61 -9.38 3.25
N SER A 105 -9.46 -10.12 2.54
CA SER A 105 -10.60 -10.86 3.09
C SER A 105 -10.48 -12.39 2.97
N ALA A 106 -9.31 -12.90 2.58
CA ALA A 106 -9.04 -14.34 2.51
C ALA A 106 -8.86 -14.99 3.89
#